data_AF-A0A7V8NPI4-F1
#
_entry.id   AF-A0A7V8NPI4-F1
#
_cell.length_a   1.000
_cell.length_b   1.000
_cell.length_c   1.000
_cell.angle_alpha   90.00
_cell.angle_beta   90.00
_cell.angle_gamma   90.00
#
_symmetry.space_group_name_H-M   'P 1'
#
loop_
_entity.id
_entity.type
_entity.pdbx_description
1 polymer ?
#
loop_
_entity_poly.entity_id
_entity_poly.type
_entity_poly.pdbx_seq_one_letter_code
_entity_poly.pdbx_strand_id
1 'polypeptide(L)' 'MNRHLTRDIAARISVAGFAPGLEASEQTLFAASIYDKNDEAHPEAVIPRESALKSEGAELECTFRHESVTVIELDRKN' A
#
# COMPACT_ATOMS: atom_id res chain seq x y z
N MET A 1 -7.77 0.06 -0.57
CA MET A 1 -8.17 -1.07 0.31
C MET A 1 -8.54 -2.26 -0.57
N ASN A 2 -7.99 -3.43 -0.28
CA ASN A 2 -8.44 -4.69 -0.85
C ASN A 2 -9.32 -5.43 0.17
N ARG A 3 -10.59 -5.69 -0.21
CA ARG A 3 -11.58 -6.36 0.64
C ARG A 3 -11.71 -7.87 0.38
N HIS A 4 -11.00 -8.40 -0.62
CA HIS A 4 -10.98 -9.84 -0.83
C HIS A 4 -10.21 -10.52 0.30
N LEU A 5 -10.71 -11.68 0.72
CA LEU A 5 -10.10 -12.47 1.80
C LEU A 5 -8.94 -13.36 1.33
N THR A 6 -8.87 -13.63 0.03
CA THR A 6 -7.95 -14.67 -0.50
C THR A 6 -7.22 -14.25 -1.77
N ARG A 7 -7.52 -13.07 -2.29
CA ARG A 7 -7.03 -12.64 -3.60
C ARG A 7 -6.31 -11.30 -3.50
N ASP A 8 -5.07 -11.32 -3.97
CA ASP A 8 -4.30 -10.11 -4.24
C ASP A 8 -4.80 -9.46 -5.54
N ILE A 9 -4.81 -8.12 -5.57
CA ILE A 9 -5.25 -7.34 -6.72
C ILE A 9 -4.06 -6.55 -7.26
N ALA A 10 -3.61 -6.90 -8.45
CA ALA A 10 -2.72 -6.05 -9.23
C ALA A 10 -3.51 -4.87 -9.83
N ALA A 11 -2.99 -3.66 -9.67
CA ALA A 11 -3.57 -2.44 -10.22
C ALA A 11 -2.51 -1.58 -10.87
N ARG A 12 -2.89 -0.98 -12.00
CA ARG A 12 -2.17 0.14 -12.61
C ARG A 12 -2.93 1.40 -12.29
N ILE A 13 -2.25 2.36 -11.68
CA ILE A 13 -2.81 3.62 -11.20
C ILE A 13 -2.21 4.73 -12.06
N SER A 14 -3.06 5.51 -12.71
CA SER A 14 -2.68 6.69 -13.48
C SER A 14 -3.24 7.95 -12.82
N VAL A 15 -2.41 8.96 -12.58
CA VAL A 15 -2.84 10.23 -11.97
C VAL A 15 -2.80 11.34 -13.02
N ALA A 16 -3.98 11.74 -13.51
CA ALA A 16 -4.08 12.78 -14.52
C ALA A 16 -3.76 14.18 -13.94
N GLY A 17 -2.98 14.98 -14.68
CA GLY A 17 -2.65 16.36 -14.30
C GLY A 17 -1.62 16.49 -13.16
N PHE A 18 -1.00 15.38 -12.75
CA PHE A 18 0.05 15.36 -11.75
C PHE A 18 1.34 14.77 -12.35
N ALA A 19 2.48 15.35 -11.99
CA ALA A 19 3.80 14.87 -12.41
C ALA A 19 4.55 14.38 -11.16
N PRO A 20 4.39 13.10 -10.77
CA PRO A 20 5.06 12.57 -9.61
C PRO A 20 6.57 12.48 -9.83
N GLY A 21 7.32 12.43 -8.74
CA GLY A 21 8.72 12.03 -8.73
C GLY A 21 8.89 10.57 -9.21
N LEU A 22 10.14 10.10 -9.28
CA LEU A 22 10.43 8.73 -9.73
C LEU A 22 10.06 7.66 -8.70
N GLU A 23 9.86 8.07 -7.44
CA GLU A 23 9.63 7.19 -6.31
C GLU A 23 8.41 7.68 -5.52
N ALA A 24 7.62 6.74 -5.04
CA ALA A 24 6.47 6.94 -4.19
C ALA A 24 6.66 6.13 -2.90
N SER A 25 6.24 6.67 -1.76
CA SER A 25 6.22 5.92 -0.51
C SER A 25 4.92 5.12 -0.42
N GLU A 26 5.02 3.86 0.02
CA GLU A 26 3.90 2.97 0.24
C GLU A 26 3.91 2.50 1.70
N GLN A 27 2.76 2.57 2.36
CA GLN A 27 2.52 1.91 3.64
C GLN A 27 1.35 0.95 3.51
N THR A 28 1.57 -0.33 3.80
CA THR A 28 0.53 -1.35 3.76
C THR A 28 0.34 -2.03 5.11
N LEU A 29 -0.86 -1.91 5.67
CA LEU A 29 -1.32 -2.63 6.84
C LEU A 29 -1.98 -3.95 6.40
N PHE A 30 -1.46 -5.06 6.91
CA PHE A 30 -2.03 -6.40 6.74
C PHE A 30 -1.60 -7.31 7.89
N ALA A 31 -2.28 -8.44 8.06
CA ALA A 31 -1.96 -9.45 9.05
C ALA A 31 -1.85 -10.85 8.41
N ALA A 32 -1.44 -11.85 9.20
CA ALA A 32 -1.43 -13.25 8.75
C ALA A 32 -2.85 -13.85 8.83
N SER A 33 -3.70 -13.33 9.71
CA SER A 33 -5.08 -13.72 9.92
C SER A 33 -5.97 -12.50 10.14
N ILE A 34 -7.22 -12.55 9.66
CA ILE A 34 -8.25 -11.53 9.95
C ILE A 34 -8.61 -11.39 11.43
N TYR A 35 -8.19 -12.34 12.27
CA TYR A 35 -8.43 -12.32 13.71
C TYR A 35 -7.24 -11.76 14.50
N ASP A 36 -6.11 -11.51 13.85
CA ASP A 36 -4.96 -10.91 14.50
C ASP A 36 -5.29 -9.47 14.93
N LYS A 37 -4.85 -9.12 16.12
CA LYS A 37 -5.07 -7.80 16.71
C LYS A 37 -3.88 -7.40 17.57
N ASN A 38 -3.79 -6.11 17.82
CA ASN A 38 -2.94 -5.59 18.87
C ASN A 38 -3.66 -5.73 20.22
N ASP A 39 -2.97 -6.24 21.23
CA ASP A 39 -3.45 -6.35 22.61
C ASP A 39 -2.38 -5.96 23.62
N GLU A 40 -2.66 -6.09 24.92
CA GLU A 40 -1.73 -5.67 25.97
C GLU A 40 -0.42 -6.46 25.97
N ALA A 41 -0.45 -7.74 25.57
CA ALA A 41 0.74 -8.56 25.48
C ALA A 41 1.53 -8.30 24.19
N HIS A 42 0.83 -7.97 23.09
CA HIS A 42 1.40 -7.72 21.78
C HIS A 42 0.83 -6.44 21.14
N PRO A 43 1.27 -5.25 21.58
CA PRO A 43 0.68 -3.98 21.14
C PRO A 43 1.00 -3.61 19.68
N GLU A 44 1.98 -4.26 19.06
CA GLU A 44 2.47 -3.99 17.70
C GLU A 44 2.41 -5.23 16.79
N ALA A 45 1.53 -6.19 17.09
CA ALA A 45 1.36 -7.41 16.30
C ALA A 45 0.93 -7.14 14.84
N VAL A 46 0.16 -6.06 14.64
CA VAL A 46 -0.39 -5.60 13.36
C VAL A 46 -0.04 -4.11 13.22
N ILE A 47 0.99 -3.83 12.43
CA ILE A 47 1.48 -2.48 12.11
C ILE A 47 1.67 -2.31 10.60
N PRO A 48 1.58 -1.08 10.06
CA PRO A 48 1.88 -0.83 8.66
C PRO A 48 3.32 -1.22 8.32
N ARG A 49 3.53 -1.76 7.11
CA ARG A 49 4.86 -2.03 6.57
C ARG A 49 5.16 -1.01 5.48
N GLU A 50 6.31 -0.37 5.59
CA GLU A 50 6.77 0.63 4.63
C GLU A 50 7.50 -0.03 3.46
N SER A 51 7.30 0.51 2.27
CA SER A 51 8.03 0.16 1.05
C SER A 51 8.00 1.33 0.08
N ALA A 52 8.71 1.20 -1.04
CA ALA A 52 8.74 2.21 -2.09
C ALA A 52 8.23 1.61 -3.41
N LEU A 53 7.49 2.42 -4.16
CA LEU A 53 7.02 2.11 -5.50
C LEU A 53 7.73 3.01 -6.51
N LYS A 54 8.08 2.42 -7.65
CA LYS A 54 8.58 3.21 -8.79
C LYS A 54 7.40 3.81 -9.53
N SER A 55 7.52 5.08 -9.85
CA SER A 55 6.59 5.77 -10.75
C SER A 55 7.23 5.93 -12.13
N GLU A 56 6.53 5.49 -13.16
CA GLU A 56 6.93 5.66 -14.55
C GLU A 56 6.06 6.73 -15.19
N GLY A 57 6.56 7.97 -15.22
CA GLY A 57 5.76 9.12 -15.65
C GLY A 57 4.64 9.41 -14.65
N ALA A 58 3.38 9.40 -15.09
CA ALA A 58 2.21 9.63 -14.23
C ALA A 58 1.49 8.33 -13.83
N GLU A 59 2.21 7.21 -13.92
CA GLU A 59 1.67 5.88 -13.67
C GLU A 59 2.53 5.11 -12.66
N LEU A 60 1.86 4.25 -11.90
CA LEU A 60 2.50 3.31 -10.98
C LEU A 60 1.73 1.98 -10.95
N GLU A 61 2.47 0.91 -10.73
CA GLU A 61 1.92 -0.42 -10.53
C GLU A 61 2.01 -0.77 -9.04
N CYS A 62 0.92 -1.32 -8.49
CA CYS A 62 0.86 -1.77 -7.11
C CYS A 62 0.07 -3.08 -7.04
N THR A 63 0.57 -4.02 -6.24
CA THR A 63 -0.18 -5.23 -5.89
C THR A 63 -0.74 -5.09 -4.48
N PHE A 64 -2.04 -4.89 -4.38
CA PHE A 64 -2.74 -4.84 -3.11
C PHE A 64 -2.97 -6.27 -2.59
N ARG A 65 -2.25 -6.64 -1.54
CA ARG A 65 -2.48 -7.91 -0.82
C ARG A 65 -3.94 -8.06 -0.41
N HIS A 66 -4.48 -9.27 -0.37
CA HIS A 66 -5.78 -9.54 0.26
C HIS A 66 -5.81 -9.00 1.70
N GLU A 67 -7.01 -8.58 2.14
CA GLU A 67 -7.27 -8.13 3.51
C GLU A 67 -6.36 -6.97 3.97
N SER A 68 -6.03 -6.06 3.04
CA SER A 68 -5.05 -5.01 3.30
C SER A 68 -5.60 -3.60 3.09
N VAL A 69 -5.00 -2.67 3.83
CA VAL A 69 -5.13 -1.23 3.64
C VAL A 69 -3.77 -0.69 3.23
N THR A 70 -3.71 -0.10 2.05
CA THR A 70 -2.49 0.51 1.50
C THR A 70 -2.71 2.01 1.34
N VAL A 71 -1.73 2.80 1.79
CA VAL A 71 -1.58 4.23 1.54
C VAL A 71 -0.38 4.40 0.61
N ILE A 72 -0.55 5.16 -0.46
CA ILE A 72 0.53 5.53 -1.38
C ILE A 72 0.61 7.05 -1.36
N GLU A 73 1.78 7.58 -1.05
CA GLU A 73 2.07 9.01 -1.08
C GLU A 73 2.99 9.32 -2.26
N LEU A 74 2.62 10.39 -2.98
CA LEU A 74 3.28 10.81 -4.21
C LEU A 74 3.77 12.24 -4.05
N ASP A 75 5.08 12.40 -4.12
CA ASP A 75 5.69 13.72 -4.17
C ASP A 75 5.76 14.24 -5.60
N ARG A 76 5.59 15.56 -5.76
CA ARG A 76 5.76 16.21 -7.07
C ARG A 76 7.23 16.19 -7.45
N LYS A 77 7.51 15.98 -8.73
CA LYS A 77 8.87 16.18 -9.25
C LYS A 77 9.30 17.64 -9.05
N ASN A 78 10.44 17.85 -8.38
CA ASN A 78 11.10 19.15 -8.25
C ASN A 78 11.62 19.68 -9.59
#